data_AF-A0A0D2XSQ9-F1
#
_entry.id   AF-A0A0D2XSQ9-F1
#
_cell.length_a   1.000
_cell.length_b   1.000
_cell.length_c   1.000
_cell.angle_alpha   90.00
_cell.angle_beta   90.00
_cell.angle_gamma   90.00
#
_symmetry.space_group_name_H-M   'P 1'
#
loop_
_entity.id
_entity.type
_entity.pdbx_description
1 polymer ?
#
loop_
_entity_poly.entity_id
_entity_poly.type
_entity_poly.pdbx_seq_one_letter_code
_entity_poly.pdbx_strand_id
1 'polypeptide(L)'
;MDSTYLMISRALVKQGDIRAFLVHPEVEKWLPEADMLKGDDWRLLAEIKLILEPFYLQTMRTQGWGSEGGNGRLWEVMAGMEYLLEHLEDRKLFHHAVPDEAGGQDTNSQAELARGRPDRNRQLPARFRDCETDIHPRKSR
;
A
#
# COMPACT_ATOMS: atom_id res chain seq x y z
N MET A 1 -0.70 -12.55 -5.86
CA MET A 1 -0.19 -11.46 -4.99
C MET A 1 -1.29 -10.87 -4.12
N ASP A 2 -2.57 -11.03 -4.50
CA ASP A 2 -3.73 -10.43 -3.83
C ASP A 2 -4.02 -10.95 -2.42
N SER A 3 -3.65 -12.20 -2.12
CA SER A 3 -3.93 -12.82 -0.81
C SER A 3 -3.33 -12.00 0.35
N THR A 4 -2.08 -11.54 0.22
CA THR A 4 -1.40 -10.79 1.30
C THR A 4 -2.04 -9.43 1.52
N TYR A 5 -2.33 -8.67 0.47
CA TYR A 5 -3.00 -7.37 0.57
C TYR A 5 -4.39 -7.51 1.23
N LEU A 6 -5.18 -8.50 0.80
CA LEU A 6 -6.51 -8.75 1.35
C LEU A 6 -6.46 -9.25 2.80
N MET A 7 -5.51 -10.11 3.13
CA MET A 7 -5.27 -10.59 4.49
C MET A 7 -4.96 -9.42 5.43
N ILE A 8 -4.02 -8.56 5.06
CA ILE A 8 -3.62 -7.39 5.86
C ILE A 8 -4.78 -6.39 5.97
N SER A 9 -5.45 -6.09 4.86
CA SER A 9 -6.60 -5.17 4.86
C SER A 9 -7.71 -5.65 5.80
N ARG A 10 -8.01 -6.95 5.76
CA ARG A 10 -8.99 -7.56 6.67
C ARG A 10 -8.52 -7.57 8.11
N ALA A 11 -7.24 -7.83 8.37
CA ALA A 11 -6.66 -7.80 9.71
C ALA A 11 -6.74 -6.40 10.33
N LEU A 12 -6.47 -5.35 9.57
CA LEU A 12 -6.58 -3.95 10.03
C LEU A 12 -8.03 -3.57 10.35
N VAL A 13 -8.99 -3.93 9.49
CA VAL A 13 -10.43 -3.72 9.76
C VAL A 13 -10.85 -4.44 11.05
N LYS A 14 -10.28 -5.62 11.31
CA LYS A 14 -10.57 -6.46 12.49
C LYS A 14 -9.63 -6.25 13.66
N GLN A 15 -8.78 -5.23 13.63
CA GLN A 15 -7.72 -5.04 14.63
C GLN A 15 -8.29 -4.96 16.06
N GLY A 16 -9.42 -4.28 16.24
CA GLY A 16 -10.12 -4.22 17.53
C GLY A 16 -10.59 -5.59 18.01
N ASP A 17 -11.28 -6.33 17.15
CA ASP A 17 -11.78 -7.69 17.44
C ASP A 17 -10.63 -8.65 17.78
N ILE A 18 -9.54 -8.60 16.99
CA ILE A 18 -8.36 -9.44 17.17
C ILE A 18 -7.70 -9.12 18.51
N ARG A 19 -7.49 -7.84 18.84
CA ARG A 19 -6.92 -7.43 20.13
C ARG A 19 -7.78 -7.87 21.31
N ALA A 20 -9.11 -7.73 21.20
CA ALA A 20 -10.04 -8.18 22.23
C ALA A 20 -10.01 -9.70 22.42
N PHE A 21 -9.84 -10.47 21.34
CA PHE A 21 -9.71 -11.92 21.40
C PHE A 21 -8.39 -12.37 22.05
N LEU A 22 -7.29 -11.68 21.75
CA LEU A 22 -5.96 -12.04 22.24
C LEU A 22 -5.79 -11.85 23.76
N VAL A 23 -6.53 -10.93 24.37
CA VAL A 23 -6.53 -10.72 25.83
C VAL A 23 -7.42 -11.71 26.59
N HIS A 24 -8.08 -12.64 25.89
CA HIS A 24 -8.89 -13.65 26.55
C HIS A 24 -7.97 -14.64 27.32
N PRO A 25 -8.25 -14.96 28.60
CA PRO A 25 -7.35 -15.75 29.45
C PRO A 25 -7.02 -17.14 28.91
N GLU A 26 -7.91 -17.70 28.08
CA GLU A 26 -7.68 -18.98 27.42
C GLU A 26 -6.71 -18.86 26.25
N VAL A 27 -6.68 -17.72 25.55
CA VAL A 27 -5.83 -17.49 24.36
C VAL A 27 -4.45 -16.99 24.77
N GLU A 28 -4.40 -16.07 25.75
CA GLU A 28 -3.18 -15.47 26.26
C GLU A 28 -2.17 -16.51 26.76
N LYS A 29 -2.64 -17.63 27.33
CA LYS A 29 -1.78 -18.68 27.88
C LYS A 29 -1.11 -19.56 26.82
N TRP A 30 -1.63 -19.60 25.59
CA TRP A 30 -1.13 -20.50 24.54
C TRP A 30 -0.35 -19.77 23.44
N LEU A 31 -0.44 -18.45 23.37
CA LEU A 31 0.20 -17.68 22.30
C LEU A 31 1.66 -17.33 22.68
N PRO A 32 2.66 -17.78 21.91
CA PRO A 32 4.04 -17.35 22.09
C PRO A 32 4.18 -15.82 21.91
N GLU A 33 5.10 -15.21 22.65
CA GLU A 33 5.33 -13.76 22.54
C GLU A 33 5.72 -13.33 21.10
N ALA A 34 6.43 -14.19 20.36
CA ALA A 34 6.81 -13.92 18.98
C ALA A 34 5.62 -13.80 18.02
N ASP A 35 4.48 -14.39 18.36
CA ASP A 35 3.26 -14.35 17.56
C ASP A 35 2.33 -13.18 17.97
N MET A 36 2.71 -12.41 18.99
CA MET A 36 1.96 -11.25 19.44
C MET A 36 2.32 -10.00 18.63
N LEU A 37 1.38 -9.52 17.82
CA LEU A 37 1.52 -8.25 17.10
C LEU A 37 1.49 -7.05 18.07
N LYS A 38 2.66 -6.41 18.23
CA LYS A 38 2.87 -5.19 19.02
C LYS A 38 2.40 -3.96 18.25
N GLY A 39 2.34 -2.82 18.94
CA GLY A 39 1.85 -1.55 18.37
C GLY A 39 2.55 -1.17 17.05
N ASP A 40 3.87 -1.35 17.00
CA ASP A 40 4.66 -1.06 15.80
C ASP A 40 4.41 -2.06 14.68
N ASP A 41 4.17 -3.34 14.99
CA ASP A 41 3.82 -4.35 13.97
C ASP A 41 2.50 -3.97 13.27
N TRP A 42 1.51 -3.47 14.03
CA TRP A 42 0.26 -2.99 13.43
C TRP A 42 0.46 -1.77 12.54
N ARG A 43 1.38 -0.87 12.90
CA ARG A 43 1.74 0.29 12.06
C ARG A 43 2.45 -0.17 10.79
N LEU A 44 3.42 -1.08 10.92
CA LEU A 44 4.13 -1.68 9.80
C LEU A 44 3.17 -2.40 8.83
N LEU A 45 2.19 -3.14 9.34
CA LEU A 45 1.15 -3.76 8.51
C LEU A 45 0.33 -2.72 7.74
N ALA A 46 0.01 -1.57 8.35
CA ALA A 46 -0.66 -0.48 7.65
C ALA A 46 0.23 0.14 6.55
N GLU A 47 1.52 0.31 6.81
CA GLU A 47 2.48 0.78 5.80
C GLU A 47 2.62 -0.19 4.62
N ILE A 48 2.76 -1.48 4.92
CA ILE A 48 2.82 -2.55 3.92
C ILE A 48 1.54 -2.57 3.08
N LYS A 49 0.36 -2.42 3.69
CA LYS A 49 -0.90 -2.29 2.94
C LYS A 49 -0.82 -1.19 1.90
N LEU A 50 -0.33 -0.01 2.29
CA LEU A 50 -0.26 1.14 1.38
C LEU A 50 0.81 0.97 0.29
N ILE A 51 1.88 0.19 0.54
CA ILE A 51 2.82 -0.22 -0.52
C ILE A 51 2.13 -1.13 -1.53
N LEU A 52 1.35 -2.10 -1.05
CA LEU A 52 0.72 -3.15 -1.87
C LEU A 52 -0.56 -2.69 -2.59
N GLU A 53 -1.23 -1.65 -2.11
CA GLU A 53 -2.50 -1.17 -2.66
C GLU A 53 -2.48 -0.90 -4.18
N PRO A 54 -1.53 -0.14 -4.76
CA PRO A 54 -1.51 0.06 -6.21
C PRO A 54 -1.20 -1.23 -6.99
N PHE A 55 -0.44 -2.17 -6.41
CA PHE A 55 -0.19 -3.48 -7.03
C PHE A 55 -1.47 -4.31 -7.12
N TYR A 56 -2.26 -4.31 -6.04
CA TYR A 56 -3.56 -4.97 -6.01
C TYR A 56 -4.50 -4.36 -7.07
N LEU A 57 -4.61 -3.03 -7.12
CA LEU A 57 -5.45 -2.33 -8.09
C LEU A 57 -5.01 -2.61 -9.53
N GLN A 58 -3.70 -2.58 -9.81
CA GLN A 58 -3.16 -2.87 -11.15
C GLN A 58 -3.40 -4.34 -11.54
N THR A 59 -3.31 -5.28 -10.59
CA THR A 59 -3.61 -6.69 -10.81
C THR A 59 -5.10 -6.88 -11.15
N MET A 60 -6.00 -6.29 -10.36
CA MET A 60 -7.44 -6.36 -10.60
C MET A 60 -7.85 -5.70 -11.92
N ARG A 61 -7.19 -4.60 -12.30
CA ARG A 61 -7.43 -3.92 -13.59
C ARG A 61 -7.00 -4.76 -14.78
N THR A 62 -5.91 -5.53 -14.64
CA THR A 62 -5.35 -6.33 -15.74
C THR A 62 -5.83 -7.77 -15.75
N GLN A 63 -6.69 -8.19 -14.81
CA GLN A 63 -7.27 -9.53 -14.77
C GLN A 63 -8.37 -9.75 -15.83
N GLY A 64 -8.60 -10.99 -16.26
CA GLY A 64 -9.63 -11.37 -17.24
C GLY A 64 -9.07 -11.81 -18.59
N TRP A 65 -9.93 -12.12 -19.57
CA TRP A 65 -9.59 -12.33 -20.99
C TRP A 65 -10.53 -11.45 -21.81
N GLY A 66 -10.03 -10.35 -22.39
CA GLY A 66 -10.84 -9.47 -23.24
C GLY A 66 -11.05 -10.11 -24.61
N SER A 67 -12.30 -10.31 -25.01
CA SER A 67 -12.68 -10.83 -26.34
C SER A 67 -12.62 -9.76 -27.45
N GLU A 68 -12.44 -8.49 -27.11
CA GLU A 68 -12.47 -7.39 -28.07
C GLU A 68 -11.11 -6.68 -28.15
N GLY A 69 -10.51 -6.76 -29.33
CA GLY A 69 -9.23 -6.15 -29.64
C GLY A 69 -9.36 -4.66 -29.97
N GLY A 70 -8.59 -3.84 -29.27
CA GLY A 70 -8.34 -2.44 -29.62
C GLY A 70 -7.29 -1.84 -28.69
N ASN A 71 -6.14 -1.40 -29.24
CA ASN A 71 -4.94 -0.84 -28.58
C ASN A 71 -4.27 -1.66 -27.45
N GLY A 72 -4.86 -2.80 -27.05
CA GLY A 72 -4.19 -3.94 -26.42
C GLY A 72 -3.97 -3.84 -24.92
N ARG A 73 -4.26 -4.92 -24.19
CA ARG A 73 -3.95 -5.12 -22.76
C ARG A 73 -2.47 -4.85 -22.42
N LEU A 74 -1.59 -4.99 -23.40
CA LEU A 74 -0.19 -4.64 -23.29
C LEU A 74 0.01 -3.17 -22.92
N TRP A 75 -0.75 -2.24 -23.51
CA TRP A 75 -0.67 -0.83 -23.15
C TRP A 75 -1.14 -0.57 -21.70
N GLU A 76 -2.14 -1.30 -21.22
CA GLU A 76 -2.61 -1.21 -19.82
C GLU A 76 -1.56 -1.74 -18.84
N VAL A 77 -0.82 -2.78 -19.24
CA VAL A 77 0.30 -3.30 -18.46
C VAL A 77 1.46 -2.32 -18.46
N MET A 78 1.86 -1.79 -19.63
CA MET A 78 2.99 -0.86 -19.73
C MET A 78 2.74 0.43 -18.92
N ALA A 79 1.58 1.07 -19.12
CA ALA A 79 1.21 2.25 -18.34
C ALA A 79 1.06 1.94 -16.84
N GLY A 80 0.58 0.73 -16.51
CA GLY A 80 0.50 0.26 -15.14
C GLY A 80 1.86 0.09 -14.47
N MET A 81 2.85 -0.44 -15.19
CA MET A 81 4.21 -0.59 -14.67
C MET A 81 4.87 0.77 -14.43
N GLU A 82 4.68 1.74 -15.32
CA GLU A 82 5.17 3.12 -15.10
C GLU A 82 4.59 3.71 -13.81
N TYR A 83 3.29 3.56 -13.58
CA TYR A 83 2.63 4.01 -12.36
C TYR A 83 3.14 3.29 -11.09
N LEU A 84 3.33 1.97 -11.15
CA LEU A 84 3.84 1.20 -10.00
C LEU A 84 5.27 1.60 -9.64
N LEU A 85 6.11 1.86 -10.64
CA LEU A 85 7.49 2.31 -10.42
C LEU A 85 7.51 3.70 -9.77
N GLU A 86 6.72 4.64 -10.29
CA GLU A 86 6.60 5.98 -9.70
C GLU A 86 6.18 5.92 -8.23
N HIS A 87 5.18 5.10 -7.89
CA HIS A 87 4.74 4.91 -6.50
C HIS A 87 5.85 4.32 -5.60
N LEU A 88 6.64 3.36 -6.09
CA LEU A 88 7.75 2.80 -5.32
C LEU A 88 8.88 3.81 -5.12
N GLU A 89 9.19 4.62 -6.13
CA GLU A 89 10.20 5.68 -6.05
C GLU A 89 9.80 6.76 -5.04
N ASP A 90 8.56 7.22 -5.08
CA ASP A 90 8.00 8.16 -4.12
C ASP A 90 8.11 7.60 -2.69
N ARG A 91 7.70 6.36 -2.48
CA ARG A 91 7.81 5.70 -1.17
C ARG A 91 9.25 5.57 -0.68
N LYS A 92 10.17 5.22 -1.57
CA LYS A 92 11.59 5.15 -1.22
C LYS A 92 12.10 6.50 -0.71
N LEU A 93 11.69 7.61 -1.33
CA LEU A 93 12.04 8.96 -0.87
C LEU A 93 11.49 9.26 0.53
N PHE A 94 10.25 8.84 0.84
CA PHE A 94 9.67 9.02 2.17
C PHE A 94 10.41 8.23 3.27
N HIS A 95 10.87 7.01 2.99
CA HIS A 95 11.60 6.20 3.97
C HIS A 95 13.08 6.61 4.14
N HIS A 96 13.72 7.19 3.12
CA HIS A 96 15.09 7.72 3.24
C HIS A 96 15.17 9.15 3.83
N ALA A 97 14.04 9.84 4.00
CA ALA A 97 14.00 11.19 4.58
C ALA A 97 14.04 11.22 6.12
N VAL A 98 14.00 10.06 6.78
CA VAL A 98 14.24 9.95 8.24
C VAL A 98 15.76 9.96 8.46
N PRO A 99 16.32 10.94 9.20
CA PRO A 99 17.74 10.93 9.51
C PRO A 99 18.03 9.73 10.41
N ASP A 100 19.06 8.98 10.07
CA ASP A 100 19.69 8.02 10.97
C ASP A 100 20.31 8.82 12.12
N GLU A 101 19.61 8.93 13.24
CA GLU A 101 20.12 9.54 14.47
C GLU A 101 21.15 8.58 15.13
N ALA A 102 22.25 8.27 14.43
CA ALA A 102 23.33 7.45 14.95
C ALA A 102 24.67 7.71 14.24
N GLY A 103 25.28 8.85 14.58
CA GLY A 103 26.73 8.92 14.73
C GLY A 103 27.53 9.51 13.56
N GLY A 104 28.16 10.66 13.85
CA GLY A 104 29.50 10.99 13.36
C GLY A 104 29.57 11.66 11.99
N GLN A 105 29.81 12.98 12.03
CA GLN A 105 30.44 13.84 11.03
C GLN A 105 31.00 13.14 9.79
N ASP A 106 30.56 13.56 8.61
CA ASP A 106 31.47 14.17 7.63
C ASP A 106 30.70 15.04 6.63
N THR A 107 31.19 16.26 6.50
CA THR A 107 30.67 17.34 5.67
C THR A 107 30.81 17.06 4.18
N ASN A 108 29.85 17.57 3.39
CA ASN A 108 30.02 18.07 2.02
C ASN A 108 29.48 17.23 0.82
N SER A 109 28.23 16.75 0.88
CA SER A 109 27.53 16.26 -0.34
C SER A 109 26.02 16.58 -0.44
N GLN A 110 25.43 17.30 0.51
CA GLN A 110 23.97 17.39 0.64
C GLN A 110 23.28 18.48 -0.20
N ALA A 111 24.00 19.17 -1.09
CA ALA A 111 23.45 20.33 -1.81
C ALA A 111 22.88 20.06 -3.22
N GLU A 112 23.09 18.88 -3.82
CA GLU A 112 22.78 18.68 -5.26
C GLU A 112 21.58 17.77 -5.60
N LEU A 113 20.94 17.11 -4.63
CA LEU A 113 19.79 16.23 -4.94
C LEU A 113 18.41 16.92 -4.87
N ALA A 114 18.35 18.20 -4.48
CA ALA A 114 17.09 18.95 -4.34
C ALA A 114 16.64 19.71 -5.59
N ARG A 115 17.31 19.53 -6.74
CA ARG A 115 16.96 20.22 -7.99
C ARG A 115 16.82 19.25 -9.16
N GLY A 116 15.61 18.72 -9.37
CA GLY A 116 15.33 18.13 -10.68
C GLY A 116 14.13 17.21 -10.83
N ARG A 117 12.90 17.69 -10.58
CA ARG A 117 11.80 17.35 -11.50
C ARG A 117 10.66 18.36 -11.39
N PRO A 118 10.18 18.96 -12.49
CA PRO A 118 8.96 19.75 -12.45
C PRO A 118 7.79 18.85 -12.06
N ASP A 119 6.95 19.34 -11.13
CA ASP A 119 5.66 18.78 -10.75
C ASP A 119 4.80 18.63 -12.01
N ARG A 120 4.88 17.46 -12.64
CA ARG A 120 4.07 17.12 -13.81
C ARG A 120 2.70 16.74 -13.31
N ASN A 121 1.86 17.75 -13.08
CA ASN A 121 0.42 17.65 -12.99
C ASN A 121 -0.05 16.46 -12.13
N ARG A 122 -0.24 16.70 -10.82
CA ARG A 122 -1.00 15.87 -9.87
C ARG A 122 -2.46 15.55 -10.27
N GLN A 123 -2.84 15.68 -11.53
CA GLN A 123 -4.13 15.23 -12.03
C GLN A 123 -4.01 13.78 -12.48
N LEU A 124 -4.50 12.87 -11.63
CA LEU A 124 -5.01 11.57 -12.04
C LEU A 124 -5.77 11.74 -13.36
N PRO A 125 -5.35 11.10 -14.46
CA PRO A 125 -6.07 11.16 -15.73
C PRO A 125 -7.52 10.78 -15.47
N ALA A 126 -8.49 11.47 -16.07
CA ALA A 126 -9.93 11.34 -15.76
C ALA A 126 -10.43 9.87 -15.67
N ARG A 127 -9.82 8.96 -16.44
CA ARG A 127 -10.06 7.50 -16.45
C ARG A 127 -9.63 6.72 -15.19
N PHE A 128 -9.02 7.37 -14.20
CA PHE A 128 -8.68 6.82 -12.89
C PHE A 128 -9.65 7.27 -11.78
N ARG A 129 -10.62 8.14 -12.11
CA ARG A 129 -11.54 8.72 -11.12
C ARG A 129 -12.71 7.79 -10.76
N ASP A 130 -12.99 6.78 -11.57
CA ASP A 130 -14.21 5.95 -11.47
C ASP A 130 -14.08 4.72 -10.54
N CYS A 131 -13.00 4.61 -9.74
CA CYS A 131 -12.87 3.53 -8.75
C CYS A 131 -13.51 3.86 -7.39
N GLU A 132 -14.30 4.93 -7.29
CA GLU A 132 -15.09 5.24 -6.11
C GLU A 132 -16.16 4.14 -5.93
N THR A 133 -15.95 3.28 -4.94
CA THR A 133 -16.89 2.21 -4.62
C THR A 133 -18.09 2.86 -3.95
N ASP A 134 -19.18 3.05 -4.69
CA ASP A 134 -20.49 3.39 -4.13
C ASP A 134 -20.90 2.32 -3.11
N ILE A 135 -20.63 2.58 -1.82
CA ILE A 135 -21.26 1.84 -0.73
C ILE A 135 -22.68 2.39 -0.61
N HIS A 136 -23.59 1.86 -1.41
CA HIS A 136 -25.02 2.07 -1.19
C HIS A 136 -25.49 1.26 0.03
N PRO A 137 -26.14 1.89 1.03
CA PRO A 137 -26.76 1.15 2.11
C PRO A 137 -28.01 0.45 1.58
N ARG A 138 -28.01 -0.90 1.61
CA ARG A 138 -29.22 -1.70 1.37
C ARG A 138 -30.27 -1.33 2.42
N LYS A 139 -31.35 -0.68 2.01
CA LYS A 139 -32.58 -0.59 2.79
C LYS A 139 -33.17 -2.00 2.95
N SER A 140 -33.26 -2.45 4.19
CA SER A 140 -34.02 -3.64 4.55
C SER A 140 -35.52 -3.33 4.44
N ARG A 141 -36.26 -4.20 3.77
CA ARG A 141 -37.71 -4.34 3.92
C ARG A 141 -38.00 -5.77 4.32
#